data_AF-A0A1C9ZPI2-F1
#
_entry.id   AF-A0A1C9ZPI2-F1
#
_cell.length_a   1.000
_cell.length_b   1.000
_cell.length_c   1.000
_cell.angle_alpha   90.00
_cell.angle_beta   90.00
_cell.angle_gamma   90.00
#
_symmetry.space_group_name_H-M   'P 1'
#
loop_
_entity.id
_entity.type
_entity.pdbx_description
1 polymer ?
#
loop_
_entity_poly.entity_id
_entity_poly.type
_entity_poly.pdbx_seq_one_letter_code
_entity_poly.pdbx_strand_id
1 'polypeptide(L)'
;MAHPRSVQEILDNVTARKDGLRKALTVDVDRFYHECDPDKDNLCLYGEPDGSWALDLPAEEVPAELPEPCLGINFARDGMARKEWLALVAVHSDAWIMSVAFYYGAKLNFEQRKSLFNQMNSSSTLFEVVTGKREAVGLKRGRQNMSVKRKMVTDGDISTNLKGCRAELYWPDDGNWYSVVINAVNVKKRMATIQYDTGEIEELDLTEVIHDEQMYLLE
;
A
#
# COMPACT_ATOMS: atom_id res chain seq x y z
N MET A 1 -23.65 21.27 5.70
CA MET A 1 -24.20 19.99 6.23
C MET A 1 -23.83 19.88 7.70
N ALA A 2 -24.60 19.15 8.52
CA ALA A 2 -24.22 18.92 9.91
C ALA A 2 -22.99 18.00 9.98
N HIS A 3 -22.01 18.33 10.83
CA HIS A 3 -20.87 17.44 11.07
C HIS A 3 -21.33 16.11 11.68
N PRO A 4 -20.71 14.98 11.31
CA PRO A 4 -21.02 13.68 11.91
C PRO A 4 -20.62 13.69 13.40
N ARG A 5 -21.45 13.10 14.26
CA ARG A 5 -21.26 13.15 15.74
C ARG A 5 -21.27 11.77 16.40
N SER A 6 -21.90 10.79 15.78
CA SER A 6 -21.90 9.39 16.24
C SER A 6 -20.83 8.57 15.54
N VAL A 7 -20.49 7.41 16.13
CA VAL A 7 -19.55 6.46 15.52
C VAL A 7 -19.98 6.07 14.11
N GLN A 8 -21.27 5.80 13.90
CA GLN A 8 -21.80 5.38 12.60
C GLN A 8 -21.71 6.52 11.57
N GLU A 9 -22.15 7.73 11.93
CA GLU A 9 -22.08 8.88 11.02
C GLU A 9 -20.64 9.21 10.62
N ILE A 10 -19.69 9.11 11.56
CA ILE A 10 -18.27 9.35 11.28
C ILE A 10 -17.75 8.25 10.36
N LEU A 11 -18.07 6.98 10.65
CA LEU A 11 -17.67 5.85 9.82
C LEU A 11 -18.20 6.00 8.39
N ASP A 12 -19.50 6.28 8.23
CA ASP A 12 -20.12 6.47 6.91
C ASP A 12 -19.44 7.60 6.13
N ASN A 13 -19.15 8.72 6.82
CA ASN A 13 -18.46 9.86 6.22
C ASN A 13 -17.06 9.47 5.70
N VAL A 14 -16.23 8.85 6.54
CA VAL A 14 -14.85 8.53 6.17
C VAL A 14 -14.75 7.36 5.21
N THR A 15 -15.71 6.43 5.24
CA THR A 15 -15.83 5.37 4.23
C THR A 15 -16.15 5.96 2.86
N ALA A 16 -17.10 6.90 2.76
CA ALA A 16 -17.40 7.57 1.50
C ALA A 16 -16.18 8.33 0.95
N ARG A 17 -15.50 9.12 1.79
CA ARG A 17 -14.26 9.82 1.40
C ARG A 17 -13.19 8.85 0.92
N LYS A 18 -12.98 7.74 1.64
CA LYS A 18 -12.04 6.67 1.25
C LYS A 18 -12.40 6.03 -0.09
N ASP A 19 -13.69 5.86 -0.39
CA ASP A 19 -14.13 5.37 -1.69
C ASP A 19 -13.84 6.34 -2.83
N GLY A 20 -13.96 7.65 -2.60
CA GLY A 20 -13.53 8.69 -3.53
C GLY A 20 -12.04 8.58 -3.85
N LEU A 21 -11.21 8.54 -2.81
CA LEU A 21 -9.76 8.38 -2.92
C LEU A 21 -9.38 7.08 -3.64
N ARG A 22 -10.05 5.98 -3.32
CA ARG A 22 -9.87 4.70 -4.00
C ARG A 22 -10.17 4.81 -5.49
N LYS A 23 -11.24 5.50 -5.89
CA LYS A 23 -11.54 5.72 -7.32
C LYS A 23 -10.42 6.51 -8.00
N ALA A 24 -9.94 7.61 -7.41
CA ALA A 24 -8.83 8.39 -7.93
C ALA A 24 -7.57 7.54 -8.18
N LEU A 25 -7.25 6.66 -7.23
CA LEU A 25 -6.03 5.84 -7.26
C LEU A 25 -6.17 4.52 -8.05
N THR A 26 -7.36 4.18 -8.52
CA THR A 26 -7.60 2.90 -9.24
C THR A 26 -8.39 3.09 -10.53
N VAL A 27 -9.67 3.43 -10.44
CA VAL A 27 -10.59 3.52 -11.58
C VAL A 27 -10.24 4.71 -12.47
N ASP A 28 -9.96 5.86 -11.85
CA ASP A 28 -9.72 7.14 -12.52
C ASP A 28 -8.22 7.47 -12.59
N VAL A 29 -7.34 6.48 -12.42
CA VAL A 29 -5.89 6.69 -12.18
C VAL A 29 -5.17 7.41 -13.31
N ASP A 30 -5.60 7.25 -14.56
CA ASP A 30 -5.03 7.97 -15.69
C ASP A 30 -5.45 9.45 -15.70
N ARG A 31 -6.70 9.73 -15.36
CA ARG A 31 -7.21 11.10 -15.20
C ARG A 31 -6.52 11.80 -14.03
N PHE A 32 -6.49 11.15 -12.87
CA PHE A 32 -5.82 11.65 -11.68
C PHE A 32 -4.33 11.95 -11.94
N TYR A 33 -3.60 11.01 -12.55
CA TYR A 33 -2.19 11.20 -12.88
C TYR A 33 -1.96 12.39 -13.83
N HIS A 34 -2.82 12.56 -14.84
CA HIS A 34 -2.75 13.67 -15.77
C HIS A 34 -3.07 15.02 -15.11
N GLU A 35 -4.08 15.08 -14.25
CA GLU A 35 -4.49 16.31 -13.56
C GLU A 35 -3.47 16.80 -12.52
N CYS A 36 -2.69 15.88 -11.93
CA CYS A 36 -1.54 16.13 -11.04
C CYS A 36 -0.32 16.72 -11.79
N ASP A 37 -0.52 17.84 -12.46
CA ASP A 37 0.50 18.55 -13.23
C ASP A 37 1.56 19.20 -12.30
N PRO A 38 2.85 18.85 -12.41
CA PRO A 38 3.93 19.44 -11.60
C PRO A 38 4.13 20.94 -11.85
N ASP A 39 3.65 21.48 -12.98
CA ASP A 39 3.75 22.91 -13.29
C ASP A 39 2.63 23.74 -12.65
N LYS A 40 1.64 23.09 -12.01
CA LYS A 40 0.61 23.77 -11.20
C LYS A 40 1.10 23.99 -9.78
N ASP A 41 0.38 24.86 -9.07
CA ASP A 41 0.57 25.08 -7.63
C ASP A 41 0.44 23.77 -6.82
N ASN A 42 0.73 23.84 -5.52
CA ASN A 42 0.85 22.68 -4.64
C ASN A 42 -0.51 21.99 -4.44
N LEU A 43 -0.84 20.98 -5.26
CA LEU A 43 -2.14 20.31 -5.24
C LEU A 43 -2.22 19.28 -4.11
N CYS A 44 -3.43 19.05 -3.63
CA CYS A 44 -3.78 17.99 -2.69
C CYS A 44 -4.92 17.12 -3.25
N LEU A 45 -4.92 15.84 -2.88
CA LEU A 45 -6.02 14.92 -3.20
C LEU A 45 -7.03 14.87 -2.05
N TYR A 46 -8.28 15.21 -2.33
CA TYR A 46 -9.40 15.16 -1.40
C TYR A 46 -10.36 14.03 -1.74
N GLY A 47 -10.83 13.34 -0.70
CA GLY A 47 -12.00 12.47 -0.77
C GLY A 47 -13.20 13.19 -0.19
N GLU A 48 -14.33 13.19 -0.91
CA GLU A 48 -15.54 13.92 -0.53
C GLU A 48 -16.57 13.03 0.19
N PRO A 49 -17.44 13.60 1.04
CA PRO A 49 -18.49 12.86 1.75
C PRO A 49 -19.49 12.13 0.85
N ASP A 50 -19.62 12.55 -0.42
CA ASP A 50 -20.49 11.93 -1.41
C ASP A 50 -19.82 10.78 -2.18
N GLY A 51 -18.56 10.47 -1.85
CA GLY A 51 -17.76 9.44 -2.50
C GLY A 51 -17.15 9.84 -3.83
N SER A 52 -17.15 11.13 -4.16
CA SER A 52 -16.30 11.70 -5.21
C SER A 52 -14.90 12.04 -4.67
N TRP A 53 -14.01 12.44 -5.57
CA TRP A 53 -12.68 12.93 -5.23
C TRP A 53 -12.43 14.24 -5.97
N ALA A 54 -11.59 15.09 -5.39
CA ALA A 54 -11.17 16.36 -5.97
C ALA A 54 -9.65 16.52 -5.86
N LEU A 55 -9.07 17.19 -6.85
CA LEU A 55 -7.69 17.65 -6.82
C LEU A 55 -7.74 19.17 -6.76
N ASP A 56 -7.36 19.73 -5.61
CA ASP A 56 -7.53 21.15 -5.34
C ASP A 56 -6.37 21.70 -4.51
N LEU A 57 -6.30 23.02 -4.37
CA LEU A 57 -5.39 23.70 -3.48
C LEU A 57 -5.80 23.51 -2.02
N PRO A 58 -4.84 23.57 -1.07
CA PRO A 58 -5.17 23.56 0.37
C PRO A 58 -6.11 24.71 0.73
N ALA A 59 -6.92 24.54 1.78
CA ALA A 59 -7.83 25.59 2.22
C ALA A 59 -7.08 26.90 2.51
N GLU A 60 -7.62 28.01 2.00
CA GLU A 60 -7.08 29.35 2.24
C GLU A 60 -7.34 29.84 3.68
N GLU A 61 -8.35 29.28 4.36
CA GLU A 61 -8.74 29.67 5.72
C GLU A 61 -7.73 29.20 6.77
N VAL A 62 -7.41 30.08 7.74
CA VAL A 62 -6.46 29.80 8.81
C VAL A 62 -7.10 30.05 10.18
N PRO A 63 -7.34 29.01 11.01
CA PRO A 63 -7.11 27.59 10.72
C PRO A 63 -8.19 26.98 9.81
N ALA A 64 -7.81 25.98 9.01
CA ALA A 64 -8.74 25.19 8.22
C ALA A 64 -9.75 24.45 9.12
N GLU A 65 -10.95 24.19 8.58
CA GLU A 65 -12.03 23.54 9.32
C GLU A 65 -11.75 22.05 9.60
N LEU A 66 -11.09 21.36 8.67
CA LEU A 66 -10.67 19.96 8.80
C LEU A 66 -9.14 19.86 8.71
N PRO A 67 -8.55 18.76 9.19
CA PRO A 67 -7.16 18.45 8.88
C PRO A 67 -6.94 18.46 7.36
N GLU A 68 -5.87 19.09 6.90
CA GLU A 68 -5.52 19.13 5.48
C GLU A 68 -4.80 17.85 5.04
N PRO A 69 -5.06 17.34 3.82
CA PRO A 69 -4.28 16.26 3.21
C PRO A 69 -2.86 16.70 2.86
N CYS A 70 -2.05 15.75 2.35
CA CYS A 70 -0.67 16.02 1.96
C CYS A 70 -0.60 17.02 0.80
N LEU A 71 0.17 18.08 1.02
CA LEU A 71 0.37 19.18 0.08
C LEU A 71 1.46 18.86 -0.95
N GLY A 72 1.21 19.22 -2.20
CA GLY A 72 2.21 19.18 -3.27
C GLY A 72 2.48 17.78 -3.81
N ILE A 73 1.46 16.91 -3.82
CA ILE A 73 1.60 15.54 -4.34
C ILE A 73 2.00 15.52 -5.83
N ASN A 74 1.67 16.58 -6.58
CA ASN A 74 2.01 16.74 -7.98
C ASN A 74 3.51 16.91 -8.22
N PHE A 75 4.27 17.50 -7.28
CA PHE A 75 5.71 17.73 -7.48
C PHE A 75 6.55 16.46 -7.48
N ALA A 76 6.13 15.45 -6.71
CA ALA A 76 6.83 14.18 -6.66
C ALA A 76 6.49 13.26 -7.85
N ARG A 77 5.47 13.60 -8.66
CA ARG A 77 4.90 12.70 -9.69
C ARG A 77 5.92 12.22 -10.71
N ASP A 78 6.76 13.13 -11.21
CA ASP A 78 7.73 12.85 -12.27
C ASP A 78 9.13 12.49 -11.72
N GLY A 79 9.30 12.57 -10.39
CA GLY A 79 10.55 12.27 -9.70
C GLY A 79 10.72 10.82 -9.27
N MET A 80 9.72 9.96 -9.47
CA MET A 80 9.75 8.54 -9.09
C MET A 80 8.88 7.68 -10.01
N ALA A 81 8.92 6.34 -9.85
CA ALA A 81 8.09 5.47 -10.67
C ALA A 81 6.60 5.70 -10.39
N ARG A 82 5.76 5.63 -11.44
CA ARG A 82 4.30 5.86 -11.31
C ARG A 82 3.66 5.02 -10.20
N LYS A 83 4.07 3.76 -10.05
CA LYS A 83 3.58 2.86 -8.99
C LYS A 83 3.99 3.35 -7.59
N GLU A 84 5.24 3.80 -7.42
CA GLU A 84 5.75 4.33 -6.15
C GLU A 84 5.05 5.63 -5.76
N TRP A 85 4.83 6.51 -6.73
CA TRP A 85 4.08 7.75 -6.52
C TRP A 85 2.64 7.47 -6.08
N LEU A 86 1.94 6.55 -6.75
CA LEU A 86 0.58 6.16 -6.35
C LEU A 86 0.55 5.56 -4.94
N ALA A 87 1.55 4.75 -4.58
CA ALA A 87 1.68 4.17 -3.25
C ALA A 87 1.94 5.25 -2.18
N LEU A 88 2.79 6.24 -2.48
CA LEU A 88 3.05 7.40 -1.62
C LEU A 88 1.77 8.19 -1.36
N VAL A 89 1.03 8.55 -2.43
CA VAL A 89 -0.25 9.26 -2.33
C VAL A 89 -1.25 8.45 -1.51
N ALA A 90 -1.30 7.12 -1.69
CA ALA A 90 -2.18 6.24 -0.93
C ALA A 90 -1.89 6.26 0.58
N VAL A 91 -0.61 6.16 0.98
CA VAL A 91 -0.20 6.23 2.40
C VAL A 91 -0.61 7.56 3.04
N HIS A 92 -0.35 8.68 2.36
CA HIS A 92 -0.75 9.99 2.85
C HIS A 92 -2.27 10.14 2.95
N SER A 93 -3.01 9.57 1.99
CA SER A 93 -4.47 9.56 1.97
C SER A 93 -5.06 8.73 3.11
N ASP A 94 -4.50 7.56 3.40
CA ASP A 94 -4.90 6.73 4.55
C ASP A 94 -4.70 7.47 5.88
N ALA A 95 -3.55 8.15 6.05
CA ALA A 95 -3.27 8.95 7.23
C ALA A 95 -4.24 10.13 7.37
N TRP A 96 -4.58 10.80 6.27
CA TRP A 96 -5.55 11.89 6.25
C TRP A 96 -6.95 11.41 6.66
N ILE A 97 -7.43 10.28 6.13
CA ILE A 97 -8.72 9.69 6.50
C ILE A 97 -8.79 9.38 8.00
N MET A 98 -7.71 8.86 8.59
CA MET A 98 -7.62 8.66 10.04
C MET A 98 -7.71 9.98 10.80
N SER A 99 -7.01 11.02 10.34
CA SER A 99 -7.05 12.35 10.95
C SER A 99 -8.46 12.94 10.94
N VAL A 100 -9.15 12.90 9.79
CA VAL A 100 -10.54 13.39 9.65
C VAL A 100 -11.51 12.61 10.54
N ALA A 101 -11.37 11.28 10.62
CA ALA A 101 -12.22 10.45 11.47
C ALA A 101 -12.13 10.86 12.94
N PHE A 102 -10.90 11.02 13.45
CA PHE A 102 -10.66 11.34 14.85
C PHE A 102 -10.82 12.83 15.17
N TYR A 103 -10.76 13.70 14.17
CA TYR A 103 -11.18 15.09 14.28
C TYR A 103 -12.68 15.18 14.62
N TYR A 104 -13.53 14.55 13.81
CA TYR A 104 -14.96 14.45 14.14
C TYR A 104 -15.21 13.65 15.42
N GLY A 105 -14.37 12.65 15.68
CA GLY A 105 -14.41 11.80 16.86
C GLY A 105 -13.96 12.44 18.17
N ALA A 106 -13.58 13.73 18.19
CA ALA A 106 -12.98 14.38 19.36
C ALA A 106 -13.86 14.30 20.64
N LYS A 107 -15.19 14.28 20.47
CA LYS A 107 -16.16 14.20 21.59
C LYS A 107 -16.62 12.77 21.91
N LEU A 108 -16.17 11.77 21.16
CA LEU A 108 -16.47 10.36 21.44
C LEU A 108 -15.75 9.92 22.71
N ASN A 109 -16.36 9.04 23.49
CA ASN A 109 -15.71 8.42 24.65
C ASN A 109 -14.68 7.34 24.22
N PHE A 110 -13.97 6.77 25.19
CA PHE A 110 -12.94 5.74 24.94
C PHE A 110 -13.47 4.55 24.13
N GLU A 111 -14.60 3.96 24.51
CA GLU A 111 -15.15 2.78 23.83
C GLU A 111 -15.65 3.10 22.42
N GLN A 112 -16.23 4.30 22.23
CA GLN A 112 -16.66 4.77 20.92
C GLN A 112 -15.47 4.99 19.97
N ARG A 113 -14.37 5.59 20.44
CA ARG A 113 -13.14 5.76 19.65
C ARG A 113 -12.50 4.42 19.29
N LYS A 114 -12.48 3.47 20.24
CA LYS A 114 -12.02 2.09 20.00
C LYS A 114 -12.89 1.38 18.95
N SER A 115 -14.22 1.51 19.05
CA SER A 115 -15.17 0.96 18.10
C SER A 115 -15.00 1.55 16.69
N LEU A 116 -14.81 2.87 16.59
CA LEU A 116 -14.53 3.55 15.31
C LEU A 116 -13.24 3.01 14.67
N PHE A 117 -12.13 2.97 15.44
CA PHE A 117 -10.85 2.43 14.98
C PHE A 117 -10.98 1.02 14.43
N ASN A 118 -11.59 0.11 15.22
CA ASN A 118 -11.73 -1.29 14.83
C ASN A 118 -12.54 -1.45 13.53
N GLN A 119 -13.58 -0.63 13.33
CA GLN A 119 -14.40 -0.68 12.12
C GLN A 119 -13.65 -0.13 10.91
N MET A 120 -12.94 1.00 11.06
CA MET A 120 -12.10 1.53 9.98
C MET A 120 -11.03 0.51 9.55
N ASN A 121 -10.38 -0.12 10.53
CA ASN A 121 -9.34 -1.12 10.33
C ASN A 121 -9.86 -2.50 9.87
N SER A 122 -11.17 -2.66 9.68
CA SER A 122 -11.74 -3.89 9.12
C SER A 122 -11.72 -3.91 7.58
N SER A 123 -11.35 -2.78 6.96
CA SER A 123 -11.23 -2.61 5.51
C SER A 123 -9.78 -2.42 5.10
N SER A 124 -9.39 -2.92 3.92
CA SER A 124 -8.04 -2.73 3.39
C SER A 124 -7.70 -1.25 3.26
N THR A 125 -6.46 -0.88 3.53
CA THR A 125 -5.95 0.49 3.32
C THR A 125 -5.91 0.83 1.83
N LEU A 126 -5.85 2.11 1.47
CA LEU A 126 -5.65 2.52 0.08
C LEU A 126 -4.31 2.01 -0.43
N PHE A 127 -3.27 2.03 0.40
CA PHE A 127 -1.95 1.48 0.06
C PHE A 127 -2.03 0.00 -0.29
N GLU A 128 -2.69 -0.82 0.53
CA GLU A 128 -2.90 -2.25 0.27
C GLU A 128 -3.66 -2.49 -1.04
N VAL A 129 -4.66 -1.65 -1.35
CA VAL A 129 -5.42 -1.73 -2.59
C VAL A 129 -4.57 -1.38 -3.80
N VAL A 130 -3.80 -0.29 -3.74
CA VAL A 130 -2.97 0.21 -4.85
C VAL A 130 -1.78 -0.72 -5.13
N THR A 131 -1.19 -1.29 -4.09
CA THR A 131 -0.03 -2.18 -4.22
C THR A 131 -0.41 -3.65 -4.42
N GLY A 132 -1.69 -4.00 -4.30
CA GLY A 132 -2.14 -5.39 -4.35
C GLY A 132 -1.78 -6.22 -3.10
N LYS A 133 -1.18 -5.59 -2.08
CA LYS A 133 -0.86 -6.20 -0.79
C LYS A 133 -2.15 -6.38 0.01
N ARG A 134 -2.92 -7.45 -0.22
CA ARG A 134 -3.98 -7.83 0.72
C ARG A 134 -3.35 -8.60 1.88
N GLU A 135 -3.27 -8.02 3.07
CA GLU A 135 -3.24 -8.86 4.27
C GLU A 135 -4.58 -9.62 4.34
N ALA A 136 -4.52 -10.95 4.48
CA ALA A 136 -5.70 -11.77 4.71
C ALA A 136 -6.30 -11.43 6.08
N VAL A 137 -7.19 -10.44 6.13
CA VAL A 137 -8.00 -10.14 7.32
C VAL A 137 -8.92 -11.34 7.56
N GLY A 138 -8.51 -12.26 8.44
CA GLY A 138 -9.39 -13.35 8.91
C GLY A 138 -8.80 -14.73 9.12
N LEU A 139 -7.49 -14.97 9.03
CA LEU A 139 -6.91 -16.18 9.59
C LEU A 139 -6.33 -15.87 10.95
N LYS A 140 -6.98 -16.41 11.99
CA LYS A 140 -6.35 -16.63 13.29
C LYS A 140 -4.90 -17.03 13.04
N ARG A 141 -3.94 -16.36 13.67
CA ARG A 141 -2.58 -16.86 13.90
C ARG A 141 -2.68 -18.17 14.68
N GLY A 142 -3.09 -19.23 14.00
CA GLY A 142 -2.82 -20.59 14.40
C GLY A 142 -1.34 -20.79 14.18
N ARG A 143 -0.56 -20.86 15.26
CA ARG A 143 0.70 -21.59 15.25
C ARG A 143 0.41 -23.00 14.70
N GLN A 144 0.56 -23.19 13.40
CA GLN A 144 0.70 -24.48 12.78
C GLN A 144 2.18 -24.59 12.46
N ASN A 145 2.93 -25.12 13.42
CA ASN A 145 4.29 -25.63 13.21
C ASN A 145 4.21 -26.77 12.18
N MET A 146 4.32 -26.44 10.90
CA MET A 146 5.03 -27.31 9.97
C MET A 146 6.31 -26.57 9.63
N SER A 147 7.42 -27.03 10.20
CA SER A 147 8.74 -26.54 9.84
C SER A 147 9.03 -27.00 8.41
N VAL A 148 8.56 -26.25 7.41
CA VAL A 148 9.09 -26.36 6.05
C VAL A 148 10.59 -26.10 6.17
N LYS A 149 11.40 -27.07 5.76
CA LYS A 149 12.84 -26.88 5.76
C LYS A 149 13.15 -25.80 4.73
N ARG A 150 13.94 -24.82 5.15
CA ARG A 150 14.38 -23.73 4.30
C ARG A 150 15.88 -23.59 4.35
N LYS A 151 16.50 -23.38 3.20
CA LYS A 151 17.96 -23.24 3.05
C LYS A 151 18.27 -21.89 2.42
N MET A 152 19.18 -21.12 3.03
CA MET A 152 19.62 -19.84 2.45
C MET A 152 20.31 -20.10 1.12
N VAL A 153 19.98 -19.32 0.11
CA VAL A 153 20.63 -19.43 -1.20
C VAL A 153 22.05 -18.90 -1.09
N THR A 154 23.00 -19.66 -1.63
CA THR A 154 24.41 -19.29 -1.66
C THR A 154 24.94 -19.29 -3.09
N ASP A 155 26.14 -18.74 -3.29
CA ASP A 155 26.78 -18.68 -4.61
C ASP A 155 26.87 -20.06 -5.29
N GLY A 156 27.10 -21.12 -4.50
CA GLY A 156 27.18 -22.49 -4.98
C GLY A 156 25.86 -23.07 -5.48
N ASP A 157 24.73 -22.43 -5.18
CA ASP A 157 23.39 -22.86 -5.61
C ASP A 157 23.01 -22.30 -6.99
N ILE A 158 23.72 -21.28 -7.50
CA ILE A 158 23.42 -20.65 -8.79
C ILE A 158 23.71 -21.63 -9.93
N SER A 159 22.64 -22.27 -10.38
CA SER A 159 22.66 -23.24 -11.45
C SER A 159 21.29 -23.30 -12.13
N THR A 160 21.21 -24.02 -13.24
CA THR A 160 19.92 -24.28 -13.90
C THR A 160 18.95 -25.10 -13.04
N ASN A 161 19.42 -25.74 -11.97
CA ASN A 161 18.59 -26.54 -11.06
C ASN A 161 17.65 -25.70 -10.20
N LEU A 162 17.92 -24.40 -10.07
CA LEU A 162 17.02 -23.47 -9.38
C LEU A 162 15.68 -23.33 -10.11
N LYS A 163 15.62 -23.60 -11.42
CA LYS A 163 14.37 -23.52 -12.18
C LYS A 163 13.35 -24.53 -11.65
N GLY A 164 12.18 -24.02 -11.28
CA GLY A 164 11.06 -24.78 -10.71
C GLY A 164 11.09 -24.89 -9.18
N CYS A 165 12.17 -24.44 -8.53
CA CYS A 165 12.23 -24.38 -7.08
C CYS A 165 11.26 -23.32 -6.53
N ARG A 166 10.68 -23.63 -5.37
CA ARG A 166 9.97 -22.67 -4.54
C ARG A 166 10.97 -21.97 -3.62
N ALA A 167 10.79 -20.68 -3.43
CA ALA A 167 11.61 -19.89 -2.53
C ALA A 167 10.74 -18.88 -1.75
N GLU A 168 11.25 -18.42 -0.63
CA GLU A 168 10.81 -17.20 0.05
C GLU A 168 11.80 -16.08 -0.30
N LEU A 169 11.30 -14.97 -0.81
CA LEU A 169 12.07 -13.75 -1.12
C LEU A 169 11.70 -12.65 -0.12
N TYR A 170 12.68 -12.05 0.54
CA TYR A 170 12.50 -10.95 1.47
C TYR A 170 12.41 -9.62 0.74
N TRP A 171 11.41 -8.82 1.09
CA TRP A 171 11.25 -7.47 0.57
C TRP A 171 11.60 -6.43 1.65
N PRO A 172 12.71 -5.69 1.52
CA PRO A 172 13.15 -4.74 2.55
C PRO A 172 12.16 -3.62 2.86
N ASP A 173 11.39 -3.15 1.87
CA ASP A 173 10.51 -1.98 2.04
C ASP A 173 9.32 -2.24 2.97
N ASP A 174 8.90 -3.50 3.11
CA ASP A 174 7.79 -3.87 3.99
C ASP A 174 8.14 -4.89 5.08
N GLY A 175 9.36 -5.42 5.06
CA GLY A 175 9.86 -6.35 6.06
C GLY A 175 9.24 -7.74 6.02
N ASN A 176 8.61 -8.13 4.91
CA ASN A 176 7.96 -9.43 4.75
C ASN A 176 8.70 -10.36 3.78
N TRP A 177 8.38 -11.65 3.91
CA TRP A 177 8.84 -12.72 3.01
C TRP A 177 7.69 -13.13 2.09
N TYR A 178 7.98 -13.25 0.80
CA TYR A 178 7.02 -13.60 -0.24
C TYR A 178 7.36 -14.94 -0.88
N SER A 179 6.35 -15.80 -1.05
CA SER A 179 6.50 -17.06 -1.78
C SER A 179 6.65 -16.81 -3.27
N VAL A 180 7.69 -17.37 -3.88
CA VAL A 180 7.98 -17.27 -5.31
C VAL A 180 8.35 -18.63 -5.91
N VAL A 181 8.13 -18.77 -7.21
CA VAL A 181 8.65 -19.88 -8.03
C VAL A 181 9.66 -19.33 -9.02
N ILE A 182 10.82 -19.97 -9.11
CA ILE A 182 11.86 -19.58 -10.07
C ILE A 182 11.50 -20.17 -11.44
N ASN A 183 11.11 -19.34 -12.40
CA ASN A 183 10.68 -19.75 -13.74
C ASN A 183 11.85 -19.97 -14.72
N ALA A 184 12.91 -19.17 -14.60
CA ALA A 184 14.09 -19.28 -15.46
C ALA A 184 15.34 -18.78 -14.74
N VAL A 185 16.52 -19.27 -15.14
CA VAL A 185 17.81 -18.82 -14.59
C VAL A 185 18.81 -18.66 -15.72
N ASN A 186 19.44 -17.48 -15.77
CA ASN A 186 20.59 -17.18 -16.61
C ASN A 186 21.85 -17.19 -15.74
N VAL A 187 22.50 -18.35 -15.65
CA VAL A 187 23.70 -18.55 -14.81
C VAL A 187 24.84 -17.60 -15.17
N LYS A 188 25.03 -17.27 -16.45
CA LYS A 188 26.11 -16.37 -16.89
C LYS A 188 25.90 -14.93 -16.45
N LYS A 189 24.65 -14.46 -16.51
CA LYS A 189 24.27 -13.11 -16.07
C LYS A 189 23.91 -13.06 -14.58
N ARG A 190 23.83 -14.22 -13.91
CA ARG A 190 23.35 -14.36 -12.54
C ARG A 190 21.96 -13.77 -12.32
N MET A 191 21.11 -13.85 -13.35
CA MET A 191 19.73 -13.38 -13.29
C MET A 191 18.76 -14.56 -13.17
N ALA A 192 17.68 -14.39 -12.43
CA ALA A 192 16.55 -15.31 -12.41
C ALA A 192 15.25 -14.60 -12.76
N THR A 193 14.34 -15.29 -13.43
CA THR A 193 12.95 -14.85 -13.58
C THR A 193 12.13 -15.58 -12.53
N ILE A 194 11.45 -14.86 -11.66
CA ILE A 194 10.60 -15.40 -10.59
C ILE A 194 9.13 -15.07 -10.85
N GLN A 195 8.24 -15.82 -10.22
CA GLN A 195 6.81 -15.54 -10.22
C GLN A 195 6.24 -15.66 -8.80
N TYR A 196 5.54 -14.62 -8.37
CA TYR A 196 4.83 -14.59 -7.09
C TYR A 196 3.52 -15.40 -7.15
N ASP A 197 2.97 -15.75 -6.00
CA ASP A 197 1.65 -16.40 -5.90
C ASP A 197 0.52 -15.56 -6.50
N THR A 198 0.70 -14.23 -6.60
CA THR A 198 -0.23 -13.30 -7.27
C THR A 198 -0.23 -13.44 -8.79
N GLY A 199 0.76 -14.11 -9.36
CA GLY A 199 0.99 -14.24 -10.81
C GLY A 199 1.92 -13.18 -11.41
N GLU A 200 2.37 -12.20 -10.62
CA GLU A 200 3.37 -11.21 -11.06
C GLU A 200 4.72 -11.88 -11.32
N ILE A 201 5.41 -11.42 -12.36
CA ILE A 201 6.71 -11.95 -12.81
C ILE A 201 7.75 -10.83 -12.71
N GLU A 202 8.92 -11.17 -12.19
CA GLU A 202 10.02 -10.22 -11.98
C GLU A 202 11.38 -10.85 -12.36
N GLU A 203 12.33 -10.01 -12.77
CA GLU A 203 13.74 -10.41 -12.92
C GLU A 203 14.54 -10.03 -11.69
N LEU A 204 15.33 -10.97 -11.19
CA LEU A 204 16.07 -10.90 -9.94
C LEU A 204 17.57 -11.04 -10.20
N ASP A 205 18.39 -10.14 -9.66
CA ASP A 205 19.85 -10.33 -9.60
C ASP A 205 20.21 -11.24 -8.42
N LEU A 206 20.66 -12.45 -8.72
CA LEU A 206 21.00 -13.45 -7.71
C LEU A 206 22.23 -13.03 -6.89
N THR A 207 23.06 -12.13 -7.39
CA THR A 207 24.24 -11.62 -6.66
C THR A 207 23.83 -10.72 -5.51
N GLU A 208 22.92 -9.77 -5.78
CA GLU A 208 22.41 -8.84 -4.77
C GLU A 208 21.61 -9.59 -3.70
N VAL A 209 20.71 -10.47 -4.13
CA VAL A 209 19.88 -11.27 -3.22
C VAL A 209 20.68 -12.16 -2.29
N ILE A 210 21.78 -12.76 -2.76
CA ILE A 210 22.67 -13.57 -1.92
C ILE A 210 23.47 -12.68 -0.98
N HIS A 211 23.99 -11.55 -1.47
CA HIS A 211 24.74 -10.59 -0.65
C HIS A 211 23.89 -10.06 0.51
N ASP A 212 22.62 -9.77 0.25
CA ASP A 212 21.67 -9.21 1.21
C ASP A 212 20.90 -10.26 2.01
N GLU A 213 21.20 -11.55 1.82
CA GLU A 213 20.56 -12.68 2.51
C GLU A 213 19.02 -12.72 2.34
N GLN A 214 18.54 -12.34 1.16
CA GLN A 214 17.11 -12.10 0.89
C GLN A 214 16.35 -13.31 0.35
N MET A 215 16.96 -14.49 0.17
CA MET A 215 16.25 -15.63 -0.43
C MET A 215 16.54 -16.97 0.25
N TYR A 216 15.47 -17.63 0.67
CA TYR A 216 15.49 -19.01 1.13
C TYR A 216 14.85 -19.95 0.10
N LEU A 217 15.53 -21.03 -0.28
CA LEU A 217 14.89 -22.15 -0.98
C LEU A 217 14.08 -22.98 -0.01
N LEU A 218 12.88 -23.40 -0.45
CA LEU A 218 12.02 -24.30 0.30
C LEU A 218 12.29 -25.75 -0.14
N GLU A 219 12.56 -26.63 0.81
CA GLU A 219 12.83 -28.07 0.63
C GLU A 219 11.58 -28.94 0.88
#